data_AF-A0A2U1VDD6-F1
#
_entry.id   AF-A0A2U1VDD6-F1
#
_cell.length_a   1.000
_cell.length_b   1.000
_cell.length_c   1.000
_cell.angle_alpha   90.00
_cell.angle_beta   90.00
_cell.angle_gamma   90.00
#
_symmetry.space_group_name_H-M   'P 1'
#
loop_
_entity.id
_entity.type
_entity.pdbx_description
1 polymer ?
#
loop_
_entity_poly.entity_id
_entity_poly.type
_entity_poly.pdbx_seq_one_letter_code
_entity_poly.pdbx_strand_id
1 'polypeptide(L)'
;MTRTTLRRWMPVALMLSLAVNFFFAGLAVSHVGRPPPPPHGPPGPEGFLQRLAETLPPDDAVILRRALDANRATMQAEHDVRESFPQRIRAALLAEPFDPKALLAVFETTDQQERALRQRVQASLAEAAAAMSPEGRRRMAEFRPPRHGPPGPPPGPGFR
;
A
#
# COMPACT_ATOMS: atom_id res chain seq x y z
N MET A 1 -0.71 -11.40 53.57
CA MET A 1 -0.55 -9.94 53.36
C MET A 1 -0.46 -9.64 51.86
N THR A 2 -1.56 -9.54 51.12
CA THR A 2 -1.55 -9.32 49.65
C THR A 2 -2.80 -8.56 49.16
N ARG A 3 -3.17 -7.45 49.81
CA ARG A 3 -4.31 -6.61 49.38
C ARG A 3 -3.94 -5.19 48.93
N THR A 4 -2.66 -4.81 49.02
CA THR A 4 -2.22 -3.42 48.78
C THR A 4 -1.72 -3.14 47.37
N THR A 5 -1.33 -4.18 46.61
CA THR A 5 -0.85 -4.02 45.22
C THR A 5 -2.01 -3.78 44.25
N LEU A 6 -3.11 -4.55 44.31
CA LEU A 6 -4.24 -4.40 43.37
C LEU A 6 -4.82 -2.97 43.30
N ARG A 7 -4.90 -2.24 44.42
CA ARG A 7 -5.50 -0.90 44.48
C ARG A 7 -4.70 0.16 43.72
N ARG A 8 -3.38 -0.02 43.57
CA ARG A 8 -2.50 0.92 42.84
C ARG A 8 -2.53 0.72 41.33
N TRP A 9 -2.83 -0.48 40.86
CA TRP A 9 -2.88 -0.80 39.42
C TRP A 9 -4.26 -0.55 38.80
N MET A 10 -5.30 -0.53 39.63
CA MET A 10 -6.67 -0.23 39.20
C MET A 10 -6.82 1.12 38.46
N PRO A 11 -6.26 2.26 38.92
CA PRO A 11 -6.34 3.51 38.17
C PRO A 11 -5.51 3.48 36.87
N VAL A 12 -4.41 2.74 36.84
CA VAL A 12 -3.57 2.59 35.62
C VAL A 12 -4.31 1.75 34.58
N ALA A 13 -4.93 0.65 34.98
CA ALA A 13 -5.77 -0.17 34.11
C ALA A 13 -6.99 0.60 33.58
N LEU A 14 -7.59 1.46 34.41
CA LEU A 14 -8.70 2.32 34.01
C LEU A 14 -8.27 3.36 32.97
N MET A 15 -7.13 4.04 33.19
CA MET A 15 -6.56 5.00 32.25
C MET A 15 -6.17 4.33 30.92
N LEU A 16 -5.58 3.12 30.98
CA LEU A 16 -5.24 2.35 29.79
C LEU A 16 -6.49 1.92 29.02
N SER A 17 -7.53 1.44 29.72
CA SER A 17 -8.82 1.11 29.10
C SER A 17 -9.46 2.34 28.45
N LEU A 18 -9.41 3.49 29.12
CA LEU A 18 -9.95 4.73 28.57
C LEU A 18 -9.18 5.18 27.32
N ALA A 19 -7.84 5.15 27.36
CA ALA A 19 -7.00 5.49 26.21
C ALA A 19 -7.26 4.57 25.01
N VAL A 20 -7.42 3.26 25.26
CA VAL A 20 -7.77 2.28 24.23
C VAL A 20 -9.15 2.57 23.63
N ASN A 21 -10.15 2.86 24.47
CA ASN A 21 -11.49 3.23 24.00
C ASN A 21 -11.48 4.52 23.17
N PHE A 22 -10.76 5.57 23.60
CA PHE A 22 -10.62 6.81 22.84
C PHE A 22 -9.83 6.63 21.54
N PHE A 23 -8.83 5.74 21.52
CA PHE A 23 -8.10 5.38 20.32
C PHE A 23 -9.02 4.72 19.29
N PHE A 24 -9.85 3.75 19.71
CA PHE A 24 -10.83 3.12 18.85
C PHE A 24 -11.94 4.08 18.40
N ALA A 25 -12.42 4.98 19.28
CA ALA A 25 -13.37 6.02 18.93
C ALA A 25 -12.78 7.00 17.90
N GLY A 26 -11.52 7.41 18.07
CA GLY A 26 -10.80 8.25 17.11
C GLY A 26 -10.64 7.57 15.75
N LEU A 27 -10.33 6.26 15.72
CA LEU A 27 -10.28 5.47 14.50
C LEU A 27 -11.68 5.36 13.84
N ALA A 28 -12.74 5.13 14.62
CA ALA A 28 -14.10 5.05 14.09
C ALA A 28 -14.55 6.39 13.46
N VAL A 29 -14.27 7.51 14.14
CA VAL A 29 -14.55 8.86 13.61
C VAL A 29 -13.73 9.16 12.35
N SER A 30 -12.50 8.65 12.26
CA SER A 30 -11.68 8.79 11.04
C SER A 30 -12.22 8.06 9.81
N HIS A 31 -13.17 7.13 9.98
CA HIS A 31 -13.80 6.40 8.87
C HIS A 31 -15.12 7.00 8.39
N VAL A 32 -15.82 7.79 9.22
CA VAL A 32 -17.15 8.34 8.87
C VAL A 32 -17.04 9.63 8.03
N GLY A 33 -15.90 10.31 8.07
CA GLY A 33 -15.67 11.58 7.35
C GLY A 33 -14.71 11.50 6.16
N ARG A 34 -14.33 10.31 5.68
CA ARG A 34 -13.45 10.21 4.52
C ARG A 34 -14.23 10.60 3.26
N PRO A 35 -13.91 11.71 2.57
CA PRO A 35 -14.38 11.89 1.20
C PRO A 35 -13.94 10.68 0.36
N PRO A 36 -14.67 10.34 -0.72
CA PRO A 36 -14.27 9.24 -1.60
C PRO A 36 -12.80 9.40 -1.96
N PRO A 37 -12.00 8.32 -1.91
CA PRO A 37 -10.60 8.41 -2.27
C PRO A 37 -10.52 9.08 -3.64
N PRO A 38 -9.67 10.10 -3.82
CA PRO A 38 -9.47 10.67 -5.14
C PRO A 38 -9.18 9.51 -6.11
N PRO A 39 -9.71 9.53 -7.36
CA PRO A 39 -9.56 8.41 -8.30
C PRO A 39 -8.11 8.04 -8.63
N HIS A 40 -7.15 8.81 -8.13
CA HIS A 40 -5.72 8.65 -8.33
C HIS A 40 -5.04 8.75 -6.95
N GLY A 41 -4.97 7.64 -6.23
CA GLY A 41 -3.87 7.43 -5.29
C GLY A 41 -2.53 7.50 -6.03
N PRO A 42 -1.38 7.55 -5.32
CA PRO A 42 -0.09 7.36 -5.98
C PRO A 42 -0.19 6.13 -6.88
N PRO A 43 0.24 6.21 -8.16
CA PRO A 43 0.13 5.08 -9.05
C PRO A 43 0.74 3.88 -8.33
N GLY A 44 -0.03 2.79 -8.25
CA GLY A 44 0.56 1.51 -7.91
C GLY A 44 1.75 1.22 -8.85
N PRO A 45 2.59 0.24 -8.52
CA PRO A 45 3.73 -0.14 -9.37
C PRO A 45 3.35 -0.27 -10.85
N GLU A 46 2.13 -0.75 -11.16
CA GLU A 46 1.58 -0.80 -12.51
C GLU A 46 1.41 0.59 -13.17
N GLY A 47 0.82 1.57 -12.49
CA GLY A 47 0.63 2.92 -13.03
C GLY A 47 1.94 3.74 -13.13
N PHE A 48 2.98 3.35 -12.39
CA PHE A 48 4.33 3.90 -12.57
C PHE A 48 4.96 3.35 -13.85
N LEU A 49 4.89 2.04 -14.05
CA LEU A 49 5.47 1.35 -15.20
C LEU A 49 4.76 1.70 -16.51
N GLN A 50 3.43 1.89 -16.46
CA GLN A 50 2.65 2.34 -17.62
C GLN A 50 3.06 3.74 -18.06
N ARG A 51 3.24 4.67 -17.12
CA ARG A 51 3.75 6.02 -17.42
C ARG A 51 5.19 6.04 -17.91
N LEU A 52 6.03 5.14 -17.39
CA LEU A 52 7.37 4.94 -17.92
C LEU A 52 7.29 4.53 -19.40
N ALA A 53 6.47 3.54 -19.73
CA ALA A 53 6.30 3.08 -21.12
C ALA A 53 5.81 4.17 -22.08
N GLU A 54 5.06 5.17 -21.60
CA GLU A 54 4.60 6.31 -22.41
C GLU A 54 5.73 7.32 -22.76
N THR A 55 6.82 7.32 -21.99
CA THR A 55 7.97 8.23 -22.20
C THR A 55 9.10 7.63 -23.03
N LEU A 56 9.01 6.32 -23.32
CA LEU A 56 9.98 5.58 -24.11
C LEU A 56 9.71 5.65 -25.63
N PRO A 57 10.74 5.47 -26.47
CA PRO A 57 10.56 5.27 -27.91
C PRO A 57 9.60 4.09 -28.20
N PRO A 58 8.86 4.09 -29.32
CA PRO A 58 7.82 3.10 -29.60
C PRO A 58 8.30 1.65 -29.51
N ASP A 59 9.49 1.37 -30.05
CA ASP A 59 10.07 0.02 -30.07
C ASP A 59 10.45 -0.46 -28.66
N ASP A 60 11.04 0.43 -27.84
CA ASP A 60 11.41 0.13 -26.46
C ASP A 60 10.17 0.07 -25.55
N ALA A 61 9.13 0.86 -25.84
CA ALA A 61 7.85 0.81 -25.13
C ALA A 61 7.13 -0.53 -25.31
N VAL A 62 7.24 -1.16 -26.49
CA VAL A 62 6.69 -2.50 -26.74
C VAL A 62 7.41 -3.56 -25.88
N ILE A 63 8.73 -3.45 -25.75
CA ILE A 63 9.53 -4.35 -24.90
C ILE A 63 9.07 -4.24 -23.44
N LEU A 64 8.92 -3.01 -22.93
CA LEU A 64 8.46 -2.78 -21.57
C LEU A 64 7.02 -3.26 -21.36
N ARG A 65 6.10 -2.97 -22.28
CA ARG A 65 4.69 -3.41 -22.19
C ARG A 65 4.55 -4.92 -22.15
N ARG A 66 5.32 -5.64 -22.98
CA ARG A 66 5.34 -7.12 -22.95
C ARG A 66 5.81 -7.66 -21.60
N ALA A 67 6.83 -7.05 -21.01
CA ALA A 67 7.31 -7.42 -19.68
C ALA A 67 6.26 -7.13 -18.57
N LEU A 68 5.45 -6.07 -18.73
CA LEU A 68 4.35 -5.77 -17.82
C LEU A 68 3.19 -6.76 -17.97
N ASP A 69 2.76 -7.03 -19.19
CA ASP A 69 1.68 -7.96 -19.48
C ASP A 69 1.99 -9.37 -18.94
N ALA A 70 3.24 -9.82 -19.04
CA ALA A 70 3.69 -11.10 -18.49
C ALA A 70 3.53 -11.17 -16.95
N ASN A 71 3.60 -10.03 -16.25
CA ASN A 71 3.48 -9.95 -14.79
C ASN A 71 2.09 -9.54 -14.30
N ARG A 72 1.16 -9.21 -15.22
CA ARG A 72 -0.14 -8.61 -14.90
C ARG A 72 -0.98 -9.45 -13.94
N ALA A 73 -1.07 -10.75 -14.17
CA ALA A 73 -1.81 -11.67 -13.29
C ALA A 73 -1.22 -11.70 -11.87
N THR A 74 0.11 -11.61 -11.74
CA THR A 74 0.77 -11.57 -10.42
C THR A 74 0.51 -10.23 -9.73
N MET A 75 0.55 -9.11 -10.48
CA MET A 75 0.23 -7.78 -9.94
C MET A 75 -1.23 -7.69 -9.46
N GLN A 76 -2.17 -8.31 -10.17
CA GLN A 76 -3.58 -8.39 -9.78
C GLN A 76 -3.76 -9.18 -8.49
N ALA A 77 -3.16 -10.38 -8.38
CA ALA A 77 -3.23 -11.18 -7.16
C ALA A 77 -2.68 -10.42 -5.93
N GLU A 78 -1.60 -9.65 -6.11
CA GLU A 78 -1.01 -8.80 -5.06
C GLU A 78 -1.91 -7.62 -4.68
N HIS A 79 -2.64 -7.05 -5.65
CA HIS A 79 -3.65 -6.05 -5.38
C HIS A 79 -4.75 -6.62 -4.47
N ASP A 80 -5.28 -7.81 -4.80
CA ASP A 80 -6.34 -8.47 -4.03
C ASP A 80 -5.87 -8.84 -2.60
N VAL A 81 -4.61 -9.28 -2.47
CA VAL A 81 -3.98 -9.53 -1.16
C VAL A 81 -3.91 -8.25 -0.33
N ARG A 82 -3.49 -7.13 -0.92
CA ARG A 82 -3.42 -5.84 -0.22
C ARG A 82 -4.80 -5.31 0.16
N GLU A 83 -5.79 -5.47 -0.70
CA GLU A 83 -7.16 -5.05 -0.45
C GLU A 83 -7.80 -5.86 0.69
N SER A 84 -7.52 -7.16 0.76
CA SER A 84 -8.01 -8.05 1.83
C SER A 84 -7.21 -7.97 3.13
N PHE A 85 -6.01 -7.37 3.13
CA PHE A 85 -5.12 -7.31 4.29
C PHE A 85 -5.75 -6.70 5.56
N PRO A 86 -6.47 -5.56 5.51
CA PRO A 86 -7.13 -5.01 6.70
C PRO A 86 -8.18 -5.94 7.29
N GLN A 87 -8.90 -6.68 6.44
CA GLN A 87 -9.93 -7.63 6.87
C GLN A 87 -9.28 -8.84 7.56
N ARG A 88 -8.16 -9.34 7.03
CA ARG A 88 -7.38 -10.45 7.61
C ARG A 88 -6.79 -10.08 8.98
N ILE A 89 -6.25 -8.88 9.14
CA ILE A 89 -5.78 -8.36 10.44
C ILE A 89 -6.95 -8.30 11.42
N ARG A 90 -8.09 -7.71 11.01
CA ARG A 90 -9.27 -7.61 11.86
C ARG A 90 -9.75 -8.98 12.33
N ALA A 91 -9.80 -9.97 11.44
CA ALA A 91 -10.20 -11.33 11.80
C ALA A 91 -9.23 -11.97 12.82
N ALA A 92 -7.93 -11.80 12.64
CA ALA A 92 -6.92 -12.33 13.58
C ALA A 92 -6.98 -11.66 14.96
N LEU A 93 -7.27 -10.36 15.02
CA LEU A 93 -7.41 -9.62 16.28
C LEU A 93 -8.69 -9.94 17.05
N LEU A 94 -9.78 -10.29 16.34
CA LEU A 94 -11.08 -10.62 16.94
C LEU A 94 -11.25 -12.12 17.21
N ALA A 95 -10.23 -12.95 16.94
CA ALA A 95 -10.28 -14.37 17.21
C ALA A 95 -10.34 -14.64 18.72
N GLU A 96 -11.24 -15.53 19.14
CA GLU A 96 -11.31 -16.02 20.52
C GLU A 96 -11.06 -17.53 20.56
N PRO A 97 -9.99 -18.00 21.24
CA PRO A 97 -8.98 -17.20 21.93
C PRO A 97 -8.06 -16.43 20.97
N PHE A 98 -7.50 -15.32 21.44
CA PHE A 98 -6.52 -14.56 20.67
C PHE A 98 -5.23 -15.38 20.44
N ASP A 99 -4.84 -15.53 19.17
CA ASP A 99 -3.60 -16.19 18.78
C ASP A 99 -2.60 -15.18 18.17
N PRO A 100 -1.55 -14.79 18.92
CA PRO A 100 -0.53 -13.89 18.40
C PRO A 100 0.25 -14.50 17.23
N LYS A 101 0.36 -15.83 17.12
CA LYS A 101 1.04 -16.47 15.98
C LYS A 101 0.24 -16.34 14.70
N ALA A 102 -1.09 -16.45 14.78
CA ALA A 102 -1.97 -16.24 13.64
C ALA A 102 -1.85 -14.81 13.08
N LEU A 103 -1.79 -13.80 13.95
CA LEU A 103 -1.58 -12.41 13.53
C LEU A 103 -0.22 -12.21 12.86
N LEU A 104 0.86 -12.73 13.45
CA LEU A 104 2.20 -12.67 12.86
C LEU A 104 2.28 -13.37 11.50
N ALA A 105 1.58 -14.50 11.34
CA ALA A 105 1.52 -15.21 10.07
C ALA A 105 0.84 -14.39 8.96
N VAL A 106 -0.17 -13.57 9.29
CA VAL A 106 -0.80 -12.64 8.33
C VAL A 106 0.21 -11.60 7.85
N PHE A 107 1.01 -11.02 8.74
CA PHE A 107 2.07 -10.07 8.36
C PHE A 107 3.14 -10.73 7.50
N GLU A 108 3.65 -11.88 7.94
CA GLU A 108 4.72 -12.58 7.24
C GLU A 108 4.31 -13.00 5.82
N THR A 109 3.09 -13.53 5.66
CA THR A 109 2.57 -13.93 4.34
C THR A 109 2.52 -12.74 3.39
N THR A 110 2.00 -11.61 3.84
CA THR A 110 1.91 -10.38 3.03
C THR A 110 3.30 -9.86 2.66
N ASP A 111 4.24 -9.85 3.60
CA ASP A 111 5.62 -9.43 3.34
C ASP A 111 6.34 -10.35 2.35
N GLN A 112 6.15 -11.66 2.45
CA GLN A 112 6.74 -12.63 1.53
C GLN A 112 6.20 -12.43 0.10
N GLN A 113 4.89 -12.24 -0.03
CA GLN A 113 4.20 -11.96 -1.29
C GLN A 113 4.72 -10.67 -1.94
N GLU A 114 4.75 -9.57 -1.18
CA GLU A 114 5.26 -8.30 -1.68
C GLU A 114 6.73 -8.38 -2.12
N ARG A 115 7.58 -9.07 -1.34
CA ARG A 115 8.99 -9.28 -1.70
C ARG A 115 9.14 -10.07 -3.00
N ALA A 116 8.37 -11.14 -3.16
CA ALA A 116 8.41 -11.97 -4.37
C ALA A 116 7.97 -11.18 -5.62
N LEU A 117 6.89 -10.39 -5.53
CA LEU A 117 6.48 -9.51 -6.61
C LEU A 117 7.59 -8.51 -6.95
N ARG A 118 8.14 -7.84 -5.94
CA ARG A 118 9.18 -6.82 -6.14
C ARG A 118 10.39 -7.39 -6.87
N GLN A 119 10.84 -8.59 -6.47
CA GLN A 119 11.95 -9.28 -7.13
C GLN A 119 11.65 -9.62 -8.59
N ARG A 120 10.45 -10.14 -8.90
CA ARG A 120 10.04 -10.47 -10.28
C ARG A 120 10.00 -9.23 -11.18
N VAL A 121 9.44 -8.14 -10.68
CA VAL A 121 9.38 -6.86 -11.42
C VAL A 121 10.77 -6.31 -11.65
N GLN A 122 11.66 -6.36 -10.64
CA GLN A 122 13.05 -5.93 -10.79
C GLN A 122 13.80 -6.75 -11.83
N ALA A 123 13.63 -8.08 -11.83
CA ALA A 123 14.24 -8.95 -12.84
C ALA A 123 13.72 -8.64 -14.25
N SER A 124 12.40 -8.52 -14.40
CA SER A 124 11.76 -8.20 -15.70
C SER A 124 12.21 -6.84 -16.23
N LEU A 125 12.38 -5.85 -15.35
CA LEU A 125 12.87 -4.52 -15.74
C LEU A 125 14.35 -4.57 -16.17
N ALA A 126 15.18 -5.35 -15.48
CA ALA A 126 16.58 -5.54 -15.85
C ALA A 126 16.72 -6.23 -17.22
N GLU A 127 15.91 -7.25 -17.48
CA GLU A 127 15.85 -7.94 -18.78
C GLU A 127 15.37 -6.99 -19.89
N ALA A 128 14.31 -6.20 -19.63
CA ALA A 128 13.84 -5.20 -20.58
C ALA A 128 14.92 -4.16 -20.87
N ALA A 129 15.62 -3.64 -19.85
CA ALA A 129 16.70 -2.67 -20.02
C ALA A 129 17.89 -3.22 -20.82
N ALA A 130 18.17 -4.53 -20.71
CA ALA A 130 19.19 -5.20 -21.50
C ALA A 130 18.82 -5.29 -22.99
N ALA A 131 17.53 -5.49 -23.30
CA ALA A 131 17.02 -5.53 -24.67
C ALA A 131 16.77 -4.15 -25.30
N MET A 132 16.69 -3.09 -24.49
CA MET A 132 16.44 -1.72 -24.94
C MET A 132 17.65 -1.07 -25.62
N SER A 133 17.36 -0.05 -26.43
CA SER A 133 18.38 0.85 -26.98
C SER A 133 19.11 1.65 -25.87
N PRO A 134 20.33 2.15 -26.12
CA PRO A 134 21.01 3.07 -25.20
C PRO A 134 20.20 4.35 -24.89
N GLU A 135 19.40 4.81 -25.85
CA GLU A 135 18.52 5.96 -25.70
C GLU A 135 17.32 5.65 -24.78
N GLY A 136 16.70 4.48 -24.94
CA GLY A 136 15.64 3.99 -24.05
C GLY A 136 16.10 3.86 -22.61
N ARG A 137 17.33 3.37 -22.37
CA ARG A 137 17.94 3.34 -21.03
C ARG A 137 18.17 4.74 -20.45
N ARG A 138 18.57 5.72 -21.25
CA ARG A 138 18.71 7.12 -20.78
C ARG A 138 17.37 7.72 -20.38
N ARG A 139 16.34 7.54 -21.21
CA ARG A 139 14.97 7.99 -20.88
C ARG A 139 14.47 7.36 -19.58
N MET A 140 14.74 6.08 -19.36
CA MET A 140 14.41 5.40 -18.12
C MET A 140 15.14 5.97 -16.90
N ALA A 141 16.42 6.33 -17.03
CA ALA A 141 17.20 6.94 -15.97
C ALA A 141 16.77 8.39 -15.65
N GLU A 142 16.34 9.13 -16.67
CA GLU A 142 15.86 10.52 -16.55
C GLU A 142 14.39 10.60 -16.13
N PHE A 143 13.65 9.49 -16.21
CA PHE A 143 12.25 9.45 -15.85
C PHE A 143 12.06 9.81 -14.37
N ARG A 144 11.40 10.95 -14.16
CA ARG A 144 11.01 11.41 -12.84
C ARG A 144 9.49 11.33 -12.75
N PRO A 145 8.91 10.46 -11.90
CA PRO A 145 7.47 10.44 -11.73
C PRO A 145 7.02 11.81 -11.23
N PRO A 146 5.90 12.36 -11.75
CA PRO A 146 5.40 13.65 -11.31
C PRO A 146 5.16 13.60 -9.80
N ARG A 147 5.76 14.55 -9.07
CA ARG A 147 5.46 14.77 -7.66
C ARG A 147 3.99 15.18 -7.58
N HIS A 148 3.15 14.35 -6.95
CA HIS A 148 1.82 14.79 -6.55
C HIS A 148 2.00 15.89 -5.50
N GLY A 149 1.82 17.14 -5.91
CA GLY A 149 1.55 18.21 -4.96
C GLY A 149 0.20 17.97 -4.28
N PRO A 150 -0.05 18.58 -3.12
CA PRO A 150 -1.38 18.54 -2.51
C PRO A 150 -2.44 19.00 -3.54
N PRO A 151 -3.67 18.46 -3.49
CA PRO A 151 -4.72 18.86 -4.41
C PRO A 151 -4.84 20.37 -4.44
N GLY A 152 -4.81 20.96 -5.65
CA GLY A 152 -5.12 22.38 -5.80
C GLY A 152 -6.50 22.67 -5.19
N PRO A 153 -6.71 23.87 -4.62
CA PRO A 153 -8.01 24.22 -4.06
C PRO A 153 -9.10 24.01 -5.12
N PRO A 154 -10.27 23.47 -4.75
CA PRO A 154 -11.37 23.28 -5.69
C PRO A 154 -11.71 24.61 -6.37
N PRO A 155 -12.11 24.61 -7.65
CA PRO A 155 -12.55 25.84 -8.32
C PRO A 155 -13.67 26.46 -7.47
N GLY A 156 -13.44 27.68 -6.98
CA GLY A 156 -14.42 28.40 -6.18
C GLY A 156 -15.74 28.49 -6.95
N PRO A 157 -16.89 28.47 -6.26
CA PRO A 157 -18.18 28.62 -6.93
C PRO A 157 -18.15 29.92 -7.73
N GLY A 158 -18.18 29.78 -9.06
CA GLY A 158 -18.30 30.92 -9.95
C GLY A 158 -19.64 31.57 -9.66
N PHE A 159 -19.62 32.68 -8.93
CA PHE A 159 -20.78 33.55 -8.83
C PHE A 159 -21.00 34.16 -10.22
N ARG A 160 -21.94 33.56 -10.96
CA ARG A 160 -22.61 34.18 -12.09
C ARG A 160 -23.95 34.73 -11.63
#